data_AF-A0A956KVS5-F1
#
_entry.id   AF-A0A956KVS5-F1
#
_cell.length_a   1.000
_cell.length_b   1.000
_cell.length_c   1.000
_cell.angle_alpha   90.00
_cell.angle_beta   90.00
_cell.angle_gamma   90.00
#
_symmetry.space_group_name_H-M   'P 1'
#
loop_
_entity.id
_entity.type
_entity.pdbx_description
1 polymer ?
#
loop_
_entity_poly.entity_id
_entity_poly.type
_entity_poly.pdbx_seq_one_letter_code
_entity_poly.pdbx_strand_id
1 'polypeptide(L)'
;MDDDLPAAHSMDTTWYAVDEHGHVGVFDTGEDGALPVDAATGMSPVDPNFDVALLELTQLATLLERGDDPMAGRESWIVAGRTVVVVDPPAGDADPPAPPAWVQEAIDEDELELVRPGPPLLLLSRRALDEPQVRALSEREGVRWTIPLVDVGELTNTGEPPDGFFRFGRDHGDDPGRYVCSRMPEDPVHVDALEPELAAALSRLRLPVDFRSHEPVHLADYEGIYAHTWGDLPLRYTEGWQEEQRARRAGLTEQQQRTRGMVVLVVMIGLLALVFGLRCR
;
A
#
# COMPACT_ATOMS: atom_id res chain seq x y z
N MET A 1 20.02 33.58 9.55
CA MET A 1 20.05 32.13 9.72
C MET A 1 18.77 31.69 9.06
N ASP A 2 18.88 31.20 7.84
CA ASP A 2 17.73 30.74 7.08
C ASP A 2 17.31 29.40 7.68
N ASP A 3 16.06 29.33 8.12
CA ASP A 3 15.49 28.15 8.75
C ASP A 3 15.38 27.05 7.69
N ASP A 4 16.33 26.13 7.72
CA ASP A 4 16.31 24.87 6.98
C ASP A 4 15.16 24.03 7.55
N LEU A 5 13.94 24.31 7.09
CA LEU A 5 12.77 23.51 7.44
C LEU A 5 13.08 22.08 7.02
N PRO A 6 12.88 21.07 7.90
CA PRO A 6 13.20 19.70 7.56
C PRO A 6 12.46 19.35 6.28
N ALA A 7 13.21 19.03 5.22
CA ALA A 7 12.64 18.48 4.01
C ALA A 7 11.82 17.25 4.41
N ALA A 8 10.54 17.24 4.05
CA ALA A 8 9.69 16.06 4.20
C ALA A 8 10.27 14.99 3.29
N HIS A 9 11.15 14.15 3.83
CA HIS A 9 11.80 13.07 3.10
C HIS A 9 10.84 11.90 2.99
N SER A 10 10.64 11.45 1.74
CA SER A 10 9.87 10.28 1.28
C SER A 10 8.36 10.34 1.59
N MET A 11 7.59 10.77 0.59
CA MET A 11 6.12 10.57 0.55
C MET A 11 5.76 9.22 -0.11
N ASP A 12 6.73 8.32 -0.26
CA ASP A 12 6.52 7.03 -0.89
C ASP A 12 5.58 6.21 0.00
N THR A 13 4.44 5.83 -0.55
CA THR A 13 3.41 5.06 0.14
C THR A 13 3.21 3.75 -0.58
N THR A 14 3.20 2.66 0.18
CA THR A 14 2.82 1.35 -0.34
C THR A 14 1.36 1.07 0.04
N TRP A 15 0.58 0.56 -0.89
CA TRP A 15 -0.79 0.11 -0.64
C TRP A 15 -1.09 -1.22 -1.34
N TYR A 16 -2.20 -1.85 -0.94
CA TYR A 16 -2.56 -3.20 -1.38
C TYR A 16 -3.95 -3.22 -2.00
N ALA A 17 -4.14 -4.09 -2.98
CA ALA A 17 -5.46 -4.41 -3.49
C ALA A 17 -5.55 -5.86 -3.96
N VAL A 18 -6.79 -6.33 -4.06
CA VAL A 18 -7.14 -7.64 -4.60
C VAL A 18 -7.76 -7.48 -5.98
N ASP A 19 -7.35 -8.30 -6.93
CA ASP A 19 -7.86 -8.28 -8.31
C ASP A 19 -9.23 -9.00 -8.43
N GLU A 20 -9.81 -9.03 -9.63
CA GLU A 20 -11.13 -9.65 -9.85
C GLU A 20 -11.13 -11.18 -9.63
N HIS A 21 -9.95 -11.78 -9.65
CA HIS A 21 -9.70 -13.20 -9.47
C HIS A 21 -9.14 -13.54 -8.08
N GLY A 22 -9.08 -12.58 -7.16
CA GLY A 22 -8.63 -12.79 -5.79
C GLY A 22 -7.12 -12.76 -5.59
N HIS A 23 -6.31 -12.39 -6.58
CA HIS A 23 -4.86 -12.25 -6.38
C HIS A 23 -4.50 -10.92 -5.72
N VAL A 24 -3.40 -10.90 -4.97
CA VAL A 24 -2.98 -9.71 -4.23
C VAL A 24 -1.88 -8.95 -4.97
N GLY A 25 -2.05 -7.63 -5.07
CA GLY A 25 -1.09 -6.70 -5.66
C GLY A 25 -0.62 -5.68 -4.63
N VAL A 26 0.68 -5.39 -4.66
CA VAL A 26 1.35 -4.32 -3.89
C VAL A 26 1.67 -3.18 -4.83
N PHE A 27 1.27 -1.98 -4.47
CA PHE A 27 1.39 -0.78 -5.29
C PHE A 27 2.26 0.23 -4.58
N ASP A 28 3.34 0.64 -5.25
CA ASP A 28 4.27 1.66 -4.78
C ASP A 28 3.98 2.97 -5.50
N THR A 29 3.53 3.99 -4.76
CA THR A 29 3.21 5.30 -5.34
C THR A 29 4.45 5.99 -5.89
N GLY A 30 5.64 5.71 -5.35
CA GLY A 30 6.77 6.64 -5.42
C GLY A 30 6.38 8.05 -4.96
N GLU A 31 7.13 9.05 -5.40
CA GLU A 31 7.03 10.42 -4.87
C GLU A 31 5.69 11.13 -5.17
N ASP A 32 5.03 10.82 -6.30
CA ASP A 32 3.77 11.48 -6.72
C ASP A 32 2.67 10.52 -7.22
N GLY A 33 2.75 9.23 -6.89
CA GLY A 33 1.73 8.27 -7.33
C GLY A 33 0.37 8.53 -6.68
N ALA A 34 -0.70 8.27 -7.43
CA ALA A 34 -2.06 8.39 -6.91
C ALA A 34 -2.34 7.25 -5.92
N LEU A 35 -2.90 7.59 -4.76
CA LEU A 35 -3.32 6.64 -3.73
C LEU A 35 -4.86 6.62 -3.68
N PRO A 36 -5.52 5.45 -3.78
CA PRO A 36 -6.96 5.35 -3.58
C PRO A 36 -7.37 5.87 -2.19
N VAL A 37 -8.51 6.55 -2.09
CA VAL A 37 -9.02 7.05 -0.79
C VAL A 37 -9.16 5.94 0.22
N ASP A 38 -9.69 4.77 -0.18
CA ASP A 38 -9.87 3.61 0.71
C ASP A 38 -8.53 3.07 1.24
N ALA A 39 -7.43 3.28 0.51
CA ALA A 39 -6.07 2.97 0.96
C ALA A 39 -5.48 4.10 1.82
N ALA A 40 -5.83 5.37 1.56
CA ALA A 40 -5.40 6.53 2.33
C ALA A 40 -6.10 6.64 3.70
N THR A 41 -7.36 6.22 3.78
CA THR A 41 -8.21 6.34 4.97
C THR A 41 -8.04 5.18 5.95
N GLY A 42 -6.85 4.60 6.07
CA GLY A 42 -6.48 3.65 7.13
C GLY A 42 -6.75 4.13 8.57
N MET A 43 -7.40 5.28 8.77
CA MET A 43 -8.05 5.75 10.00
C MET A 43 -9.27 4.92 10.43
N SER A 44 -9.23 3.59 10.29
CA SER A 44 -10.06 2.74 11.12
C SER A 44 -9.61 2.91 12.58
N PRO A 45 -10.51 2.85 13.58
CA PRO A 45 -10.10 2.77 15.00
C PRO A 45 -9.23 1.53 15.30
N VAL A 46 -9.11 0.60 14.34
CA VAL A 46 -8.04 -0.40 14.30
C VAL A 46 -6.86 0.23 13.54
N ASP A 47 -5.82 0.55 14.31
CA ASP A 47 -4.54 1.19 13.96
C ASP A 47 -4.15 1.13 12.46
N PRO A 48 -3.88 2.27 11.77
CA PRO A 48 -3.39 2.30 10.38
C PRO A 48 -2.12 1.47 10.15
N ASN A 49 -1.42 1.07 11.22
CA ASN A 49 -0.25 0.20 11.16
C ASN A 49 -0.60 -1.30 11.20
N PHE A 50 -1.84 -1.70 11.48
CA PHE A 50 -2.15 -3.11 11.72
C PHE A 50 -2.09 -3.97 10.45
N ASP A 51 -2.58 -3.47 9.32
CA ASP A 51 -2.59 -4.22 8.05
C ASP A 51 -1.16 -4.40 7.50
N VAL A 52 -0.31 -3.36 7.63
CA VAL A 52 1.12 -3.42 7.26
C VAL A 52 1.88 -4.32 8.24
N ALA A 53 1.64 -4.18 9.54
CA ALA A 53 2.25 -5.01 10.57
C ALA A 53 1.97 -6.50 10.36
N LEU A 54 0.75 -6.90 10.05
CA LEU A 54 0.44 -8.31 9.78
C LEU A 54 1.21 -8.85 8.57
N LEU A 55 1.36 -8.03 7.53
CA LEU A 55 2.13 -8.43 6.36
C LEU A 55 3.63 -8.54 6.66
N GLU A 56 4.18 -7.55 7.35
CA GLU A 56 5.57 -7.54 7.82
C GLU A 56 5.84 -8.73 8.75
N LEU A 57 4.91 -9.05 9.65
CA LEU A 57 5.00 -10.22 10.51
C LEU A 57 4.94 -11.54 9.72
N THR A 58 4.13 -11.59 8.66
CA THR A 58 4.08 -12.74 7.75
C THR A 58 5.41 -12.90 7.00
N GLN A 59 5.99 -11.80 6.50
CA GLN A 59 7.31 -11.82 5.85
C GLN A 59 8.41 -12.24 6.83
N LEU A 60 8.38 -11.71 8.07
CA LEU A 60 9.30 -12.10 9.13
C LEU A 60 9.20 -13.60 9.43
N ALA A 61 7.98 -14.15 9.49
CA ALA A 61 7.76 -15.58 9.64
C ALA A 61 8.37 -16.39 8.47
N THR A 62 8.23 -15.93 7.22
CA THR A 62 8.85 -16.58 6.06
C THR A 62 10.38 -16.55 6.11
N LEU A 63 11.00 -15.41 6.50
CA LEU A 63 12.46 -15.32 6.69
C LEU A 63 12.94 -16.30 7.76
N LEU A 64 12.18 -16.39 8.85
CA LEU A 64 12.44 -17.31 9.95
C LEU A 64 12.40 -18.79 9.54
N GLU A 65 11.46 -19.17 8.67
CA GLU A 65 11.35 -20.53 8.12
C GLU A 65 12.53 -20.88 7.20
N ARG A 66 13.10 -19.90 6.51
CA ARG A 66 14.29 -20.08 5.67
C ARG A 66 15.58 -20.23 6.49
N GLY A 67 15.51 -19.94 7.79
CA GLY A 67 16.67 -19.91 8.67
C GLY A 67 17.51 -18.64 8.50
N ASP A 68 16.97 -17.61 7.84
CA ASP A 68 17.62 -16.32 7.74
C ASP A 68 17.57 -15.63 9.11
N ASP A 69 18.69 -15.02 9.50
CA ASP A 69 18.78 -14.18 10.70
C ASP A 69 18.84 -12.71 10.27
N PRO A 70 17.68 -12.03 10.07
CA PRO A 70 17.63 -10.62 9.69
C PRO A 70 18.28 -9.71 10.74
N MET A 71 18.53 -10.22 11.95
CA MET A 71 19.20 -9.48 13.03
C MET A 71 20.72 -9.65 13.03
N ALA A 72 21.28 -10.54 12.21
CA ALA A 72 22.71 -10.79 12.16
C ALA A 72 23.50 -9.50 11.86
N GLY A 73 24.31 -9.05 12.83
CA GLY A 73 25.18 -7.88 12.69
C GLY A 73 24.55 -6.52 13.06
N ARG A 74 23.32 -6.50 13.58
CA ARG A 74 22.69 -5.28 14.11
C ARG A 74 22.98 -5.14 15.62
N GLU A 75 23.59 -4.04 16.04
CA GLU A 75 23.73 -3.69 17.46
C GLU A 75 22.37 -3.15 17.98
N SER A 76 21.92 -3.68 19.12
CA SER A 76 20.64 -3.48 19.82
C SER A 76 19.70 -2.34 19.33
N TRP A 77 18.42 -2.68 19.18
CA TRP A 77 17.34 -1.72 19.04
C TRP A 77 16.83 -1.35 20.43
N ILE A 78 16.89 -0.07 20.78
CA ILE A 78 16.31 0.46 22.01
C ILE A 78 15.31 1.53 21.63
N VAL A 79 14.03 1.17 21.46
CA VAL A 79 12.94 2.16 21.49
C VAL A 79 11.60 1.53 21.85
N ALA A 80 10.74 2.36 22.45
CA ALA A 80 9.37 2.10 22.86
C ALA A 80 8.41 1.89 21.68
N GLY A 81 7.45 0.98 21.85
CA GLY A 81 6.41 0.68 20.86
C GLY A 81 5.86 -0.72 21.05
N ARG A 82 4.88 -1.11 20.22
CA ARG A 82 4.47 -2.52 20.15
C ARG A 82 5.70 -3.38 19.83
N THR A 83 5.81 -4.53 20.46
CA THR A 83 7.00 -5.40 20.35
C THR A 83 6.60 -6.75 19.84
N VAL A 84 7.32 -7.24 18.85
CA VAL A 84 7.29 -8.60 18.35
C VAL A 84 8.29 -9.43 19.13
N VAL A 85 7.83 -10.52 19.73
CA VAL A 85 8.66 -11.47 20.46
C VAL A 85 8.69 -12.76 19.64
N VAL A 86 9.89 -13.12 19.20
CA VAL A 86 10.14 -14.36 18.44
C VAL A 86 10.71 -15.38 19.40
N VAL A 87 10.00 -16.47 19.61
CA VAL A 87 10.31 -17.48 20.63
C VAL A 87 10.52 -18.84 19.98
N ASP A 88 11.63 -19.49 20.28
CA ASP A 88 11.85 -20.90 20.05
C ASP A 88 11.32 -21.68 21.26
N PRO A 89 10.10 -22.26 21.19
CA PRO A 89 9.56 -22.98 22.33
C PRO A 89 10.45 -24.20 22.60
N PRO A 90 10.63 -24.61 23.87
CA PRO A 90 11.29 -25.88 24.17
C PRO A 90 10.51 -27.00 23.47
N ALA A 91 11.23 -27.96 22.88
CA ALA A 91 10.62 -29.11 22.20
C ALA A 91 9.66 -29.83 23.15
N GLY A 92 8.35 -29.69 22.91
CA GLY A 92 7.29 -30.25 23.74
C GLY A 92 6.07 -30.62 22.91
N ASP A 93 5.24 -31.52 23.43
CA ASP A 93 4.13 -32.19 22.72
C ASP A 93 2.86 -31.34 22.55
N ALA A 94 2.89 -30.04 22.85
CA ALA A 94 1.71 -29.17 22.70
C ALA A 94 1.58 -28.69 21.25
N ASP A 95 0.52 -29.13 20.58
CA ASP A 95 0.12 -28.68 19.23
C ASP A 95 -1.25 -27.97 19.30
N PRO A 96 -1.32 -26.63 19.12
CA PRO A 96 -0.21 -25.68 18.95
C PRO A 96 0.47 -25.33 20.29
N PRO A 97 1.75 -24.91 20.27
CA PRO A 97 2.43 -24.47 21.49
C PRO A 97 1.79 -23.18 22.01
N ALA A 98 1.41 -23.19 23.29
CA ALA A 98 0.98 -21.98 23.98
C ALA A 98 2.16 -21.02 24.20
N PRO A 99 1.94 -19.70 24.29
CA PRO A 99 2.96 -18.77 24.73
C PRO A 99 3.57 -19.23 26.06
N PRO A 100 4.90 -19.21 26.24
CA PRO A 100 5.51 -19.58 27.52
C PRO A 100 4.99 -18.72 28.67
N ALA A 101 4.82 -19.31 29.86
CA ALA A 101 4.30 -18.62 31.03
C ALA A 101 5.06 -17.33 31.35
N TRP A 102 6.38 -17.29 31.16
CA TRP A 102 7.19 -16.10 31.41
C TRP A 102 6.91 -14.96 30.42
N VAL A 103 6.37 -15.23 29.21
CA VAL A 103 5.89 -14.17 28.31
C VAL A 103 4.60 -13.58 28.89
N GLN A 104 3.69 -14.46 29.33
CA GLN A 104 2.41 -14.06 29.93
C GLN A 104 2.58 -13.36 31.29
N GLU A 105 3.69 -13.57 31.98
CA GLU A 105 4.08 -12.81 33.17
C GLU A 105 4.60 -11.39 32.83
N ALA A 106 5.14 -11.20 31.64
CA ALA A 106 5.73 -9.93 31.20
C ALA A 106 4.76 -9.05 30.40
N ILE A 107 3.79 -9.68 29.72
CA ILE A 107 2.77 -9.06 28.88
C ILE A 107 1.43 -9.67 29.29
N ASP A 108 0.47 -8.83 29.67
CA ASP A 108 -0.86 -9.28 30.07
C ASP A 108 -1.52 -10.09 28.95
N GLU A 109 -2.27 -11.15 29.29
CA GLU A 109 -2.81 -12.11 28.32
C GLU A 109 -3.74 -11.44 27.28
N ASP A 110 -4.50 -10.43 27.68
CA ASP A 110 -5.38 -9.65 26.79
C ASP A 110 -4.63 -8.67 25.88
N GLU A 111 -3.37 -8.39 26.21
CA GLU A 111 -2.45 -7.55 25.45
C GLU A 111 -1.46 -8.36 24.59
N LEU A 112 -1.46 -9.69 24.69
CA LEU A 112 -0.60 -10.57 23.90
C LEU A 112 -1.39 -11.20 22.76
N GLU A 113 -0.89 -11.06 21.54
CA GLU A 113 -1.47 -11.67 20.35
C GLU A 113 -0.55 -12.75 19.78
N LEU A 114 -1.07 -13.97 19.63
CA LEU A 114 -0.35 -15.05 18.97
C LEU A 114 -0.50 -14.89 17.46
N VAL A 115 0.53 -14.35 16.82
CA VAL A 115 0.55 -14.09 15.37
C VAL A 115 0.84 -15.38 14.60
N ARG A 116 1.78 -16.20 15.11
CA ARG A 116 2.13 -17.49 14.52
C ARG A 116 2.31 -18.56 15.60
N PRO A 117 1.54 -19.67 15.55
CA PRO A 117 1.68 -20.77 16.51
C PRO A 117 2.84 -21.73 16.21
N GLY A 118 3.38 -21.79 14.99
CA GLY A 118 4.48 -22.70 14.64
C GLY A 118 5.84 -22.21 15.16
N PRO A 119 6.86 -23.08 15.29
CA PRO A 119 8.21 -22.66 15.70
C PRO A 119 8.97 -21.91 14.57
N PRO A 120 9.67 -20.81 14.89
CA PRO A 120 9.53 -20.04 16.13
C PRO A 120 8.14 -19.38 16.23
N LEU A 121 7.58 -19.33 17.44
CA LEU A 121 6.34 -18.60 17.71
C LEU A 121 6.60 -17.11 17.46
N LEU A 122 5.65 -16.44 16.80
CA LEU A 122 5.60 -14.98 16.76
C LEU A 122 4.48 -14.50 17.66
N LEU A 123 4.86 -13.67 18.62
CA LEU A 123 3.96 -13.02 19.55
C LEU A 123 4.03 -11.50 19.35
N LEU A 124 2.91 -10.82 19.39
CA LEU A 124 2.83 -9.37 19.24
C LEU A 124 2.20 -8.75 20.49
N SER A 125 2.92 -7.83 21.14
CA SER A 125 2.34 -6.99 22.18
C SER A 125 1.41 -5.95 21.55
N ARG A 126 0.16 -5.87 22.03
CA ARG A 126 -0.84 -4.87 21.63
C ARG A 126 -0.55 -3.49 22.20
N ARG A 127 0.10 -3.41 23.35
CA ARG A 127 0.60 -2.16 23.92
C ARG A 127 2.09 -1.97 23.67
N ALA A 128 2.54 -0.75 23.90
CA ALA A 128 3.96 -0.48 23.95
C ALA A 128 4.61 -1.11 25.19
N LEU A 129 5.74 -1.77 24.99
CA LEU A 129 6.61 -2.23 26.08
C LEU A 129 7.68 -1.16 26.34
N ASP A 130 8.03 -0.97 27.62
CA ASP A 130 9.16 -0.12 27.98
C ASP A 130 10.51 -0.85 27.81
N GLU A 131 11.61 -0.10 27.83
CA GLU A 131 12.95 -0.67 27.65
C GLU A 131 13.27 -1.77 28.69
N PRO A 132 13.01 -1.60 30.00
CA PRO A 132 13.20 -2.69 30.98
C PRO A 132 12.42 -3.96 30.62
N GLN A 133 11.17 -3.85 30.18
CA GLN A 133 10.35 -4.99 29.76
C GLN A 133 10.92 -5.69 28.54
N VAL A 134 11.27 -4.93 27.49
CA VAL A 134 11.88 -5.48 26.27
C VAL A 134 13.17 -6.21 26.61
N ARG A 135 14.08 -5.57 27.36
CA ARG A 135 15.35 -6.16 27.79
C ARG A 135 15.15 -7.45 28.60
N ALA A 136 14.23 -7.42 29.56
CA ALA A 136 13.92 -8.59 30.38
C ALA A 136 13.37 -9.75 29.56
N LEU A 137 12.63 -9.48 28.48
CA LEU A 137 12.21 -10.50 27.50
C LEU A 137 13.40 -11.00 26.66
N SER A 138 14.23 -10.10 26.12
CA SER A 138 15.38 -10.47 25.28
C SER A 138 16.38 -11.38 25.99
N GLU A 139 16.51 -11.25 27.31
CA GLU A 139 17.44 -12.03 28.13
C GLU A 139 16.90 -13.43 28.51
N ARG A 140 15.64 -13.76 28.18
CA ARG A 140 15.05 -15.07 28.50
C ARG A 140 15.57 -16.18 27.59
N GLU A 141 15.82 -17.34 28.19
CA GLU A 141 16.11 -18.56 27.44
C GLU A 141 14.92 -18.92 26.52
N GLY A 142 15.22 -19.21 25.25
CA GLY A 142 14.22 -19.51 24.23
C GLY A 142 13.69 -18.27 23.49
N VAL A 143 13.97 -17.05 23.92
CA VAL A 143 13.73 -15.87 23.09
C VAL A 143 14.82 -15.75 22.05
N ARG A 144 14.41 -15.80 20.78
CA ARG A 144 15.30 -15.53 19.67
C ARG A 144 15.50 -14.03 19.53
N TRP A 145 14.39 -13.29 19.40
CA TRP A 145 14.42 -11.83 19.22
C TRP A 145 13.26 -11.12 19.93
N THR A 146 13.51 -9.86 20.27
CA THR A 146 12.48 -8.87 20.63
C THR A 146 12.69 -7.66 19.74
N ILE A 147 11.72 -7.35 18.90
CA ILE A 147 11.85 -6.35 17.83
C ILE A 147 10.69 -5.37 17.96
N PRO A 148 10.93 -4.05 18.06
CA PRO A 148 9.84 -3.07 17.95
C PRO A 148 9.14 -3.20 16.61
N LEU A 149 7.81 -3.13 16.59
CA LEU A 149 7.01 -3.37 15.40
C LEU A 149 7.40 -2.44 14.23
N VAL A 150 7.74 -1.19 14.55
CA VAL A 150 8.22 -0.19 13.58
C VAL A 150 9.53 -0.62 12.88
N ASP A 151 10.34 -1.45 13.53
CA ASP A 151 11.61 -1.93 12.99
C ASP A 151 11.45 -3.24 12.22
N VAL A 152 10.29 -3.92 12.32
CA VAL A 152 10.00 -5.13 11.54
C VAL A 152 9.99 -4.75 10.06
N GLY A 153 9.35 -3.65 9.71
CA GLY A 153 9.42 -3.08 8.37
C GLY A 153 10.87 -2.97 7.88
N GLU A 154 11.80 -2.43 8.67
CA GLU A 154 13.23 -2.32 8.29
C GLU A 154 13.98 -3.66 8.18
N LEU A 155 13.52 -4.70 8.89
CA LEU A 155 14.08 -6.06 8.80
C LEU A 155 13.54 -6.80 7.59
N THR A 156 12.28 -6.57 7.26
CA THR A 156 11.61 -7.15 6.09
C THR A 156 11.78 -6.29 4.85
N ASN A 157 12.39 -5.09 4.98
CA ASN A 157 12.70 -4.08 3.97
C ASN A 157 13.71 -4.58 2.92
N THR A 158 13.35 -5.69 2.29
CA THR A 158 13.93 -6.17 1.06
C THR A 158 13.59 -5.23 -0.09
N GLY A 159 12.70 -4.24 0.12
CA GLY A 159 12.05 -3.50 -0.95
C GLY A 159 11.25 -4.42 -1.86
N GLU A 160 11.04 -5.69 -1.49
CA GLU A 160 10.35 -6.69 -2.28
C GLU A 160 9.05 -7.09 -1.55
N PRO A 161 7.93 -7.16 -2.27
CA PRO A 161 6.69 -7.66 -1.69
C PRO A 161 6.83 -9.14 -1.30
N PRO A 162 5.94 -9.67 -0.44
CA PRO A 162 5.92 -11.09 -0.14
C PRO A 162 5.86 -11.93 -1.42
N ASP A 163 6.46 -13.12 -1.38
CA ASP A 163 6.38 -14.02 -2.53
C ASP A 163 4.92 -14.35 -2.85
N GLY A 164 4.63 -14.45 -4.15
CA GLY A 164 3.27 -14.66 -4.65
C GLY A 164 2.45 -13.38 -4.84
N PHE A 165 2.93 -12.22 -4.42
CA PHE A 165 2.23 -10.95 -4.66
C PHE A 165 2.69 -10.33 -5.98
N PHE A 166 1.76 -9.71 -6.69
CA PHE A 166 2.10 -8.85 -7.83
C PHE A 166 2.71 -7.55 -7.32
N ARG A 167 3.72 -7.02 -8.02
CA ARG A 167 4.28 -5.70 -7.73
C ARG A 167 3.90 -4.73 -8.83
N PHE A 168 3.34 -3.61 -8.43
CA PHE A 168 3.00 -2.50 -9.29
C PHE A 168 3.80 -1.28 -8.87
N GLY A 169 4.58 -0.73 -9.79
CA GLY A 169 5.23 0.55 -9.61
C GLY A 169 4.53 1.62 -10.43
N ARG A 170 4.60 2.87 -9.99
CA ARG A 170 4.20 4.00 -10.83
C ARG A 170 4.95 3.97 -12.17
N ASP A 171 4.23 4.17 -13.26
CA ASP A 171 4.84 4.47 -14.55
C ASP A 171 5.48 5.86 -14.47
N HIS A 172 6.78 6.00 -14.72
CA HIS A 172 7.50 7.29 -14.67
C HIS A 172 7.05 8.30 -15.75
N GLY A 173 5.95 8.03 -16.45
CA GLY A 173 5.28 8.98 -17.34
C GLY A 173 4.48 10.06 -16.59
N ASP A 174 3.77 10.87 -17.37
CA ASP A 174 2.98 12.01 -16.88
C ASP A 174 1.64 11.63 -16.22
N ASP A 175 1.34 10.33 -16.05
CA ASP A 175 0.09 9.84 -15.48
C ASP A 175 0.31 9.26 -14.07
N PRO A 176 0.07 10.04 -12.99
CA PRO A 176 0.28 9.58 -11.61
C PRO A 176 -0.68 8.45 -11.21
N GLY A 177 -1.77 8.24 -11.96
CA GLY A 177 -2.73 7.17 -11.72
C GLY A 177 -2.37 5.84 -12.38
N ARG A 178 -1.30 5.81 -13.20
CA ARG A 178 -0.90 4.63 -13.96
C ARG A 178 0.18 3.84 -13.24
N TYR A 179 -0.16 2.59 -12.95
CA TYR A 179 0.71 1.60 -12.34
C TYR A 179 1.02 0.49 -13.33
N VAL A 180 2.29 0.13 -13.43
CA VAL A 180 2.77 -0.96 -14.29
C VAL A 180 3.26 -2.10 -13.41
N CYS A 181 2.86 -3.32 -13.76
CA CYS A 181 3.34 -4.51 -13.09
C CYS A 181 4.85 -4.66 -13.32
N SER A 182 5.64 -4.40 -12.27
CA SER A 182 7.11 -4.48 -12.29
C SER A 182 7.62 -5.88 -11.92
N ARG A 183 6.82 -6.68 -11.20
CA ARG A 183 7.12 -8.07 -10.85
C ARG A 183 5.85 -8.92 -10.89
N MET A 184 5.92 -9.99 -11.67
CA MET A 184 4.90 -11.04 -11.69
C MET A 184 5.42 -12.25 -10.91
N PRO A 185 4.69 -12.75 -9.90
CA PRO A 185 5.05 -13.96 -9.18
C PRO A 185 4.89 -15.20 -10.06
N GLU A 186 5.75 -16.20 -9.88
CA GLU A 186 5.62 -17.50 -10.56
C GLU A 186 4.41 -18.30 -10.05
N ASP A 187 4.13 -18.21 -8.75
CA ASP A 187 2.99 -18.83 -8.08
C ASP A 187 2.17 -17.75 -7.35
N PRO A 188 1.21 -17.10 -8.03
CA PRO A 188 0.45 -16.00 -7.45
C PRO A 188 -0.40 -16.45 -6.26
N VAL A 189 -0.28 -15.74 -5.14
CA VAL A 189 -1.09 -15.99 -3.94
C VAL A 189 -2.50 -15.45 -4.15
N HIS A 190 -3.48 -16.32 -3.87
CA HIS A 190 -4.88 -15.96 -3.78
C HIS A 190 -5.21 -15.50 -2.35
N VAL A 191 -6.05 -14.48 -2.19
CA VAL A 191 -6.41 -13.89 -0.90
C VAL A 191 -7.03 -14.91 0.06
N ASP A 192 -7.82 -15.88 -0.45
CA ASP A 192 -8.40 -16.96 0.35
C ASP A 192 -7.37 -17.97 0.90
N ALA A 193 -6.12 -17.95 0.41
CA ALA A 193 -5.03 -18.76 0.95
C ALA A 193 -4.31 -18.06 2.13
N LEU A 194 -4.67 -16.80 2.42
CA LEU A 194 -4.12 -16.05 3.54
C LEU A 194 -4.91 -16.28 4.82
N GLU A 195 -4.30 -15.94 5.95
CA GLU A 195 -5.01 -15.92 7.24
C GLU A 195 -6.27 -15.04 7.16
N PRO A 196 -7.42 -15.44 7.75
CA PRO A 196 -8.70 -14.78 7.55
C PRO A 196 -8.70 -13.27 7.84
N GLU A 197 -7.95 -12.84 8.86
CA GLU A 197 -7.83 -11.42 9.21
C GLU A 197 -7.07 -10.63 8.15
N LEU A 198 -5.95 -11.17 7.65
CA LEU A 198 -5.17 -10.57 6.57
C LEU A 198 -5.96 -10.58 5.25
N ALA A 199 -6.65 -11.68 4.95
CA ALA A 199 -7.52 -11.80 3.79
C ALA A 199 -8.64 -10.75 3.80
N ALA A 200 -9.25 -10.51 4.96
CA ALA A 200 -10.28 -9.48 5.16
C ALA A 200 -9.70 -8.07 5.03
N ALA A 201 -8.50 -7.81 5.56
CA ALA A 201 -7.81 -6.54 5.43
C ALA A 201 -7.47 -6.21 3.96
N LEU A 202 -6.84 -7.14 3.25
CA LEU A 202 -6.43 -6.96 1.85
C LEU A 202 -7.64 -6.89 0.90
N SER A 203 -8.74 -7.59 1.21
CA SER A 203 -9.97 -7.57 0.41
C SER A 203 -10.77 -6.27 0.51
N ARG A 204 -10.37 -5.29 1.33
CA ARG A 204 -11.08 -3.99 1.45
C ARG A 204 -11.09 -3.23 0.13
N LEU A 205 -10.00 -3.29 -0.62
CA LEU A 205 -9.89 -2.67 -1.94
C LEU A 205 -9.83 -3.76 -3.02
N ARG A 206 -10.91 -3.86 -3.80
CA ARG A 206 -10.98 -4.77 -4.94
C ARG A 206 -10.97 -4.01 -6.25
N LEU A 207 -10.05 -4.38 -7.13
CA LEU A 207 -9.92 -3.80 -8.47
C LEU A 207 -10.47 -4.81 -9.49
N PRO A 208 -11.36 -4.38 -10.40
CA PRO A 208 -11.93 -5.25 -11.42
C PRO A 208 -11.00 -5.31 -12.63
N VAL A 209 -9.79 -5.82 -12.39
CA VAL A 209 -8.74 -6.08 -13.36
C VAL A 209 -8.19 -7.47 -13.08
N ASP A 210 -7.53 -8.09 -14.06
CA ASP A 210 -6.72 -9.30 -13.86
C ASP A 210 -5.24 -8.89 -13.76
N PHE A 211 -4.61 -9.08 -12.60
CA PHE A 211 -3.19 -8.72 -12.45
C PHE A 211 -2.26 -9.57 -13.33
N ARG A 212 -2.72 -10.72 -13.84
CA ARG A 212 -1.96 -11.58 -14.77
C ARG A 212 -2.01 -11.10 -16.22
N SER A 213 -2.89 -10.16 -16.55
CA SER A 213 -3.06 -9.67 -17.94
C SER A 213 -1.86 -8.89 -18.47
N HIS A 214 -0.96 -8.45 -17.60
CA HIS A 214 0.10 -7.46 -17.87
C HIS A 214 -0.40 -6.07 -18.26
N GLU A 215 -1.71 -5.82 -18.20
CA GLU A 215 -2.23 -4.48 -18.47
C GLU A 215 -1.91 -3.55 -17.29
N PRO A 216 -1.54 -2.29 -17.56
CA PRO A 216 -1.35 -1.30 -16.50
C PRO A 216 -2.65 -1.07 -15.72
N VAL A 217 -2.54 -0.94 -14.40
CA VAL A 217 -3.65 -0.56 -13.54
C VAL A 217 -3.77 0.96 -13.52
N HIS A 218 -4.94 1.49 -13.83
CA HIS A 218 -5.21 2.93 -13.90
C HIS A 218 -6.25 3.31 -12.84
N LEU A 219 -5.87 4.12 -11.85
CA LEU A 219 -6.73 4.43 -10.70
C LEU A 219 -7.83 5.48 -10.96
N ALA A 220 -7.78 6.23 -12.05
CA ALA A 220 -8.88 7.03 -12.63
C ALA A 220 -8.38 7.66 -13.94
N ASP A 221 -9.27 8.22 -14.77
CA ASP A 221 -8.87 9.00 -15.95
C ASP A 221 -8.19 10.31 -15.51
N TYR A 222 -6.87 10.40 -15.70
CA TYR A 222 -6.17 11.68 -15.77
C TYR A 222 -6.44 12.35 -17.13
N GLU A 223 -7.54 13.10 -17.24
CA GLU A 223 -7.67 14.15 -18.26
C GLU A 223 -8.16 15.47 -17.61
N GLY A 224 -7.20 16.31 -17.21
CA GLY A 224 -7.40 17.77 -17.22
C GLY A 224 -7.77 18.50 -15.92
N ILE A 225 -7.58 17.92 -14.73
CA ILE A 225 -7.80 18.65 -13.48
C ILE A 225 -6.60 18.45 -12.54
N TYR A 226 -6.07 19.55 -12.00
CA TYR A 226 -5.21 19.53 -10.83
C TYR A 226 -5.99 18.86 -9.68
N ALA A 227 -5.83 17.56 -9.50
CA ALA A 227 -6.47 16.81 -8.43
C ALA A 227 -5.76 17.14 -7.11
N HIS A 228 -6.27 18.14 -6.39
CA HIS A 228 -5.79 18.47 -5.05
C HIS A 228 -6.22 17.44 -3.99
N THR A 229 -7.20 16.59 -4.31
CA THR A 229 -7.63 15.42 -3.52
C THR A 229 -8.29 14.41 -4.46
N TRP A 230 -7.89 13.14 -4.38
CA TRP A 230 -8.46 12.02 -5.16
C TRP A 230 -9.69 11.40 -4.46
N GLY A 231 -10.44 12.21 -3.70
CA GLY A 231 -11.37 11.71 -2.67
C GLY A 231 -12.72 11.19 -3.16
N ASP A 232 -13.19 11.64 -4.33
CA ASP A 232 -14.57 11.35 -4.79
C ASP A 232 -14.65 10.82 -6.23
N LEU A 233 -13.52 10.48 -6.86
CA LEU A 233 -13.55 9.98 -8.23
C LEU A 233 -13.92 8.49 -8.25
N PRO A 234 -15.03 8.08 -8.90
CA PRO A 234 -15.34 6.68 -9.05
C PRO A 234 -14.25 5.99 -9.88
N LEU A 235 -13.77 4.84 -9.38
CA LEU A 235 -12.93 3.91 -10.16
C LEU A 235 -13.61 3.63 -11.51
N ARG A 236 -12.82 3.40 -12.57
CA ARG A 236 -13.21 3.21 -13.99
C ARG A 236 -14.30 2.15 -14.28
N TYR A 237 -14.84 1.50 -13.26
CA TYR A 237 -15.54 0.21 -13.37
C TYR A 237 -16.87 0.13 -12.63
N THR A 238 -17.42 1.26 -12.19
CA THR A 238 -18.79 1.30 -11.66
C THR A 238 -19.81 1.26 -12.81
N GLU A 239 -20.90 0.49 -12.64
CA GLU A 239 -22.02 0.46 -13.59
C GLU A 239 -22.52 1.90 -13.82
N GLY A 240 -22.48 2.37 -15.07
CA GLY A 240 -22.83 3.74 -15.46
C GLY A 240 -21.65 4.61 -15.93
N TRP A 241 -20.41 4.24 -15.58
CA TRP A 241 -19.21 5.01 -15.96
C TRP A 241 -19.04 5.12 -17.49
N GLN A 242 -19.33 4.04 -18.23
CA GLN A 242 -19.27 4.05 -19.69
C GLN A 242 -20.31 5.00 -20.33
N GLU A 243 -21.50 5.15 -19.74
CA GLU A 243 -22.53 6.06 -20.24
C GLU A 243 -22.15 7.51 -19.94
N GLU A 244 -21.61 7.78 -18.75
CA GLU A 244 -21.13 9.12 -18.38
C GLU A 244 -19.95 9.56 -19.24
N GLN A 245 -19.00 8.67 -19.54
CA GLN A 245 -17.88 8.95 -20.45
C GLN A 245 -18.36 9.20 -21.89
N ARG A 246 -19.33 8.44 -22.39
CA ARG A 246 -19.95 8.72 -23.70
C ARG A 246 -20.63 10.09 -23.71
N ALA A 247 -21.34 10.45 -22.64
CA ALA A 247 -21.99 11.77 -22.52
C ALA A 247 -20.97 12.91 -22.43
N ARG A 248 -19.90 12.76 -21.65
CA ARG A 248 -18.83 13.76 -21.51
C ARG A 248 -18.04 13.95 -22.81
N ARG A 249 -17.67 12.86 -23.51
CA ARG A 249 -17.03 12.94 -24.83
C ARG A 249 -17.94 13.62 -25.85
N ALA A 250 -19.23 13.32 -25.85
CA ALA A 250 -20.19 14.01 -26.71
C ALA A 250 -20.21 15.53 -26.43
N GLY A 251 -20.21 15.95 -25.16
CA GLY A 251 -20.17 17.36 -24.75
C GLY A 251 -18.87 18.09 -25.14
N LEU A 252 -17.70 17.46 -24.94
CA LEU A 252 -16.40 18.02 -25.35
C LEU A 252 -16.31 18.21 -26.87
N THR A 253 -16.85 17.25 -27.63
CA THR A 253 -16.90 17.35 -29.09
C THR A 253 -17.77 18.54 -29.54
N GLU A 254 -18.88 18.78 -28.86
CA GLU A 254 -19.77 19.91 -29.13
C GLU A 254 -19.12 21.26 -28.78
N GLN A 255 -18.42 21.35 -27.65
CA GLN A 255 -17.68 22.55 -27.25
C GLN A 255 -16.53 22.84 -28.22
N GLN A 256 -15.76 21.82 -28.62
CA GLN A 256 -14.70 21.98 -29.62
C GLN A 256 -15.25 22.43 -30.99
N GLN A 257 -16.42 21.91 -31.40
CA GLN A 257 -17.10 22.37 -32.61
C GLN A 257 -17.55 23.84 -32.52
N ARG A 258 -18.08 24.27 -31.37
CA ARG A 258 -18.44 25.69 -31.15
C ARG A 258 -17.23 26.62 -31.20
N THR A 259 -16.13 26.23 -30.56
CA THR A 259 -14.89 27.03 -30.57
C THR A 259 -14.31 27.12 -31.98
N ARG A 260 -14.29 26.01 -32.74
CA ARG A 260 -13.86 26.02 -34.15
C ARG A 260 -14.77 26.92 -35.00
N GLY A 261 -16.08 26.83 -34.84
CA GLY A 261 -17.03 27.69 -35.55
C GLY A 261 -16.82 29.18 -35.27
N MET A 262 -16.56 29.53 -34.01
CA MET A 262 -16.30 30.92 -33.60
C MET A 262 -14.99 31.46 -34.20
N VAL A 263 -13.93 30.66 -34.23
CA VAL A 263 -12.65 31.04 -34.86
C VAL A 263 -12.83 31.28 -36.37
N VAL A 264 -13.54 30.40 -37.08
CA VAL A 264 -13.83 30.59 -38.51
C VAL A 264 -14.63 31.86 -38.76
N LEU A 265 -15.63 32.16 -37.92
CA LEU A 265 -16.44 33.38 -38.04
C LEU A 265 -15.59 34.64 -37.85
N VAL A 266 -14.72 34.68 -36.85
CA VAL A 266 -13.84 35.83 -36.59
C VAL A 266 -12.87 36.05 -37.76
N VAL A 267 -12.29 34.98 -38.31
CA VAL A 267 -11.41 35.05 -39.49
C VAL A 267 -12.16 35.57 -40.71
N MET A 268 -13.39 35.09 -40.95
CA MET A 268 -14.26 35.56 -42.04
C MET A 268 -14.59 37.06 -41.91
N ILE A 269 -14.93 37.53 -40.71
CA ILE A 269 -15.22 38.94 -40.44
C ILE A 269 -13.96 39.79 -40.69
N GLY A 270 -12.79 39.34 -40.22
CA GLY A 270 -11.52 40.01 -40.47
C GLY A 270 -11.18 40.12 -41.96
N LEU A 271 -11.38 39.05 -42.74
CA LEU A 271 -11.17 39.05 -44.18
C LEU A 271 -12.14 39.98 -44.92
N LEU A 272 -13.42 40.00 -44.53
CA LEU A 272 -14.40 40.93 -45.10
C LEU A 272 -14.00 42.38 -44.80
N ALA A 273 -13.63 42.70 -43.56
CA ALA A 273 -13.17 44.04 -43.18
C ALA A 273 -11.93 44.47 -43.98
N LEU A 274 -10.99 43.55 -44.24
CA LEU A 274 -9.81 43.81 -45.08
C LEU A 274 -10.19 44.15 -46.53
N VAL A 275 -11.08 43.35 -47.14
CA VAL A 275 -11.54 43.56 -48.53
C VAL A 275 -12.30 44.88 -48.67
N PHE A 276 -13.18 45.20 -47.72
CA PHE A 276 -13.91 46.47 -47.72
C PHE A 276 -13.00 47.66 -47.43
N GLY A 277 -12.05 47.53 -46.50
CA GLY A 277 -11.08 48.59 -46.19
C GLY A 277 -10.16 48.92 -47.37
N LEU A 278 -9.79 47.94 -48.18
CA LEU A 278 -8.99 48.15 -49.40
C LEU A 278 -9.76 48.83 -50.53
N ARG A 279 -11.10 48.79 -50.55
CA ARG A 279 -11.93 49.49 -51.54
C ARG A 279 -12.22 50.94 -51.20
N CYS A 280 -12.03 51.34 -49.95
CA CYS A 280 -12.28 52.71 -49.49
C CYS A 280 -11.03 53.61 -49.48
N ARG A 281 -9.89 53.11 -49.97
CA ARG A 281 -8.67 53.89 -50.22
C ARG A 281 -8.45 54.04 -51.72
#